data_AF-A0A0K8S637-F1
#
_entry.id   AF-A0A0K8S637-F1
#
_cell.length_a   1.000
_cell.length_b   1.000
_cell.length_c   1.000
_cell.angle_alpha   90.00
_cell.angle_beta   90.00
_cell.angle_gamma   90.00
#
_symmetry.space_group_name_H-M   'P 1'
#
loop_
_entity.id
_entity.type
_entity.pdbx_description
1 polymer ?
#
loop_
_entity_poly.entity_id
_entity_poly.type
_entity_poly.pdbx_seq_one_letter_code
_entity_poly.pdbx_strand_id
1 'polypeptide(L)'
;VKTRLAELRDTPNRMENPMIYHLDVGAMYPNIILTNRLQPSAMVDETVCAACDFNKPGALCQRNMTWMWRGEMLPASRSEFHRIQQQLETEKFPPAVPGGPP
;
A
#
# COMPACT_ATOMS: atom_id res chain seq x y z
N VAL A 1 -30.12 -4.41 -25.75
CA VAL A 1 -29.05 -5.16 -25.04
C VAL A 1 -29.27 -6.66 -25.13
N LYS A 2 -30.39 -7.21 -24.63
CA LYS A 2 -30.65 -8.67 -24.61
C LYS A 2 -30.43 -9.39 -25.95
N THR A 3 -30.96 -8.85 -27.05
CA THR A 3 -30.78 -9.43 -28.41
C THR A 3 -29.32 -9.43 -28.86
N ARG A 4 -28.61 -8.29 -28.72
CA ARG A 4 -27.18 -8.19 -29.08
C ARG A 4 -26.30 -9.13 -28.25
N LEU A 5 -26.63 -9.33 -26.97
CA LEU A 5 -25.93 -10.30 -26.12
C LEU A 5 -26.24 -11.74 -26.53
N ALA A 6 -27.47 -12.05 -26.97
CA ALA A 6 -27.82 -13.37 -27.48
C ALA A 6 -27.05 -13.69 -28.78
N GLU A 7 -26.90 -12.72 -29.68
CA GLU A 7 -26.10 -12.88 -30.90
C GLU A 7 -24.61 -13.10 -30.63
N LEU A 8 -24.04 -12.45 -29.61
CA LEU A 8 -22.66 -12.69 -29.17
C LEU A 8 -22.50 -14.09 -28.54
N ARG A 9 -23.50 -14.56 -27.80
CA ARG A 9 -23.52 -15.91 -27.20
C ARG A 9 -23.64 -16.99 -28.27
N ASP A 10 -24.58 -16.83 -29.22
CA ASP A 10 -24.93 -17.85 -30.21
C ASP A 10 -23.89 -17.93 -31.35
N THR A 11 -23.07 -16.90 -31.52
CA THR A 11 -21.93 -16.89 -32.45
C THR A 11 -20.73 -16.20 -31.80
N PRO A 12 -19.93 -16.90 -30.98
CA PRO A 12 -18.83 -16.29 -30.22
C PRO A 12 -17.57 -16.04 -31.07
N ASN A 13 -17.37 -16.80 -32.15
CA ASN A 13 -16.25 -16.63 -33.07
C ASN A 13 -16.67 -15.69 -34.20
N ARG A 14 -16.26 -14.42 -34.10
CA ARG A 14 -16.68 -13.34 -35.02
C ARG A 14 -15.47 -12.65 -35.63
N MET A 15 -15.58 -12.24 -36.89
CA MET A 15 -14.60 -11.35 -37.53
C MET A 15 -15.27 -9.99 -37.76
N GLU A 16 -15.02 -9.07 -36.84
CA GLU A 16 -15.60 -7.72 -36.82
C GLU A 16 -14.54 -6.71 -36.38
N ASN A 17 -14.75 -5.42 -36.72
CA ASN A 17 -13.82 -4.37 -36.33
C ASN A 17 -13.92 -4.13 -34.81
N PRO A 18 -12.79 -4.13 -34.08
CA PRO A 18 -12.82 -3.93 -32.64
C PRO A 18 -13.15 -2.47 -32.28
N MET A 19 -13.81 -2.31 -31.13
CA MET A 19 -14.02 -1.01 -30.51
C MET A 19 -13.07 -0.86 -29.33
N ILE A 20 -12.15 0.11 -29.41
CA ILE A 20 -11.17 0.37 -28.35
C ILE A 20 -11.78 1.35 -27.35
N TYR A 21 -11.99 0.91 -26.12
CA TYR A 21 -12.55 1.72 -25.04
C TYR A 21 -11.52 1.90 -23.91
N HIS A 22 -11.45 3.13 -23.39
CA HIS A 22 -10.79 3.45 -22.13
C HIS A 22 -11.88 3.66 -21.08
N LEU A 23 -11.87 2.84 -20.03
CA LEU A 23 -12.76 2.98 -18.89
C LEU A 23 -11.94 3.45 -17.69
N ASP A 24 -12.36 4.56 -17.09
CA ASP A 24 -11.72 5.13 -15.92
C ASP A 24 -12.75 5.34 -14.81
N VAL A 25 -12.29 5.24 -13.57
CA VAL A 25 -13.09 5.55 -12.39
C VAL A 25 -12.73 6.97 -11.96
N GLY A 26 -13.66 7.90 -12.16
CA GLY A 26 -13.50 9.28 -11.71
C GLY A 26 -13.19 9.34 -10.21
N ALA A 27 -12.14 10.08 -9.84
CA ALA A 27 -11.71 10.25 -8.46
C ALA A 27 -11.61 8.92 -7.67
N MET A 28 -11.00 7.89 -8.26
CA MET A 28 -10.89 6.55 -7.68
C MET A 28 -10.44 6.53 -6.21
N TYR A 29 -9.30 7.15 -5.88
CA TYR A 29 -8.77 7.12 -4.51
C TYR A 29 -9.63 7.89 -3.50
N PRO A 30 -10.07 9.14 -3.77
CA PRO A 30 -11.05 9.80 -2.91
C PRO A 30 -12.30 8.96 -2.64
N ASN A 31 -12.85 8.30 -3.67
CA ASN A 31 -14.02 7.44 -3.52
C ASN A 31 -13.73 6.20 -2.65
N ILE A 32 -12.58 5.55 -2.83
CA ILE A 32 -12.16 4.41 -2.00
C ILE A 32 -11.99 4.82 -0.54
N ILE A 33 -11.34 5.97 -0.29
CA ILE A 33 -11.11 6.54 1.03
C ILE A 33 -12.45 6.80 1.75
N LEU A 34 -13.38 7.49 1.08
CA LEU A 34 -14.68 7.83 1.66
C LEU A 34 -15.56 6.59 1.88
N THR A 35 -15.59 5.66 0.92
CA THR A 35 -16.39 4.43 1.01
C THR A 35 -15.96 3.55 2.17
N ASN A 36 -14.65 3.42 2.39
CA ASN A 36 -14.09 2.59 3.46
C ASN A 36 -13.77 3.38 4.73
N ARG A 37 -14.06 4.69 4.76
CA ARG A 37 -13.74 5.60 5.88
C ARG A 37 -12.26 5.53 6.29
N LEU A 38 -11.37 5.41 5.30
CA LEU A 38 -9.93 5.27 5.54
C LEU A 38 -9.39 6.60 6.06
N GLN A 39 -8.86 6.58 7.28
CA GLN A 39 -8.18 7.68 7.93
C GLN A 39 -6.99 7.10 8.69
N PRO A 40 -5.86 7.82 8.85
CA PRO A 40 -4.73 7.33 9.64
C PRO A 40 -5.14 6.93 11.06
N SER A 41 -6.02 7.69 11.71
CA SER A 41 -6.54 7.39 13.05
C SER A 41 -7.48 6.19 13.12
N ALA A 42 -8.00 5.72 11.97
CA ALA A 42 -8.85 4.54 11.89
C ALA A 42 -8.02 3.23 11.78
N MET A 43 -6.71 3.33 11.57
CA MET A 43 -5.79 2.19 11.57
C MET A 43 -5.39 1.89 13.02
N VAL A 44 -6.13 0.99 13.66
CA VAL A 44 -5.91 0.58 15.06
C VAL A 44 -5.35 -0.83 15.15
N ASP A 45 -4.51 -1.08 16.15
CA ASP A 45 -4.06 -2.41 16.50
C ASP A 45 -4.99 -3.07 17.55
N GLU A 46 -4.67 -4.32 17.91
CA GLU A 46 -5.45 -5.08 18.88
C GLU A 46 -5.40 -4.46 20.28
N THR A 47 -4.27 -3.84 20.66
CA THR A 47 -4.10 -3.22 21.98
C THR A 47 -4.99 -1.98 22.13
N VAL A 48 -5.05 -1.15 21.08
CA VAL A 48 -5.91 0.04 21.01
C VAL A 48 -7.38 -0.36 20.99
N CYS A 49 -7.73 -1.41 20.24
CA CYS A 49 -9.10 -1.90 20.22
C CYS A 49 -9.52 -2.50 21.58
N ALA A 50 -8.63 -3.20 22.28
CA ALA A 50 -8.92 -3.79 23.59
C ALA A 50 -9.23 -2.73 24.66
N ALA A 51 -8.61 -1.55 24.58
CA ALA A 51 -8.87 -0.43 25.48
C ALA A 51 -10.12 0.39 25.12
N CYS A 52 -10.81 0.07 24.03
CA CYS A 52 -11.96 0.82 23.53
C CYS A 52 -13.25 0.48 24.30
N ASP A 53 -14.00 1.49 24.74
CA ASP A 53 -15.29 1.33 25.42
C ASP A 53 -16.35 0.56 24.60
N PHE A 54 -16.16 0.52 23.28
CA PHE A 54 -17.05 -0.17 22.34
C PHE A 54 -16.60 -1.61 22.03
N ASN A 55 -15.51 -2.09 22.63
CA ASN A 55 -15.08 -3.48 22.52
C ASN A 55 -16.03 -4.38 23.31
N LYS A 56 -17.09 -4.83 22.62
CA LYS A 56 -18.15 -5.68 23.18
C LYS A 56 -18.44 -6.83 22.22
N PRO A 57 -18.92 -7.98 22.73
CA PRO A 57 -19.38 -9.06 21.87
C PRO A 57 -20.38 -8.56 20.82
N GLY A 58 -20.12 -8.85 19.54
CA GLY A 58 -20.96 -8.39 18.43
C GLY A 58 -20.68 -6.98 17.92
N ALA A 59 -19.56 -6.35 18.29
CA ALA A 59 -19.15 -5.08 17.70
C ALA A 59 -18.99 -5.19 16.17
N LEU A 60 -19.57 -4.23 15.43
CA LEU A 60 -19.55 -4.18 13.95
C LEU A 60 -18.69 -3.04 13.40
N CYS A 61 -17.94 -2.34 14.26
CA CYS A 61 -17.16 -1.16 13.89
C CYS A 61 -15.84 -1.49 13.19
N GLN A 62 -15.24 -2.66 13.48
CA GLN A 62 -13.99 -3.08 12.87
C GLN A 62 -14.21 -3.67 11.48
N ARG A 63 -13.46 -3.15 10.51
CA ARG A 63 -13.40 -3.65 9.14
C ARG A 63 -11.96 -4.06 8.83
N ASN A 64 -11.75 -5.36 8.61
CA ASN A 64 -10.44 -5.87 8.22
C ASN A 64 -10.26 -5.73 6.71
N MET A 65 -9.16 -5.09 6.30
CA MET A 65 -8.78 -4.91 4.91
C MET A 65 -7.34 -5.35 4.73
N THR A 66 -7.06 -6.07 3.65
CA THR A 66 -5.70 -6.51 3.32
C THR A 66 -4.96 -5.41 2.59
N TRP A 67 -3.66 -5.34 2.81
CA TRP A 67 -2.74 -4.47 2.08
C TRP A 67 -1.42 -5.21 1.84
N MET A 68 -0.66 -4.74 0.86
CA MET A 68 0.66 -5.30 0.55
C MET A 68 1.75 -4.34 1.01
N TRP A 69 2.65 -4.84 1.84
CA TRP A 69 3.88 -4.15 2.16
C TRP A 69 4.98 -4.55 1.17
N ARG A 70 5.74 -3.57 0.69
CA ARG A 70 6.93 -3.78 -0.14
C ARG A 70 8.06 -2.94 0.45
N GLY A 71 9.12 -3.61 0.89
CA GLY A 71 10.36 -2.96 1.33
C GLY A 71 11.55 -3.54 0.59
N GLU A 72 12.53 -2.67 0.34
CA GLU A 72 13.82 -3.04 -0.21
C GLU A 72 14.83 -2.97 0.95
N MET A 73 15.60 -4.03 1.15
CA MET A 73 16.59 -4.10 2.22
C MET A 73 17.92 -4.63 1.70
N LEU A 74 19.01 -4.11 2.26
CA LEU A 74 20.34 -4.65 2.03
C LEU A 74 20.50 -5.93 2.87
N PRO A 75 20.90 -7.07 2.28
CA PRO A 75 21.00 -8.36 2.99
C PRO A 75 22.29 -8.47 3.84
N ALA A 76 22.75 -7.38 4.44
CA ALA A 76 23.94 -7.39 5.29
C ALA A 76 23.65 -8.16 6.58
N SER A 77 24.56 -9.07 6.92
CA SER A 77 24.56 -9.73 8.23
C SER A 77 24.86 -8.72 9.34
N ARG A 78 24.50 -9.06 10.58
CA ARG A 78 24.77 -8.20 11.75
C ARG A 78 26.27 -7.90 11.91
N SER A 79 27.15 -8.86 11.60
CA SER A 79 28.60 -8.67 11.70
C SER A 79 29.11 -7.71 10.63
N GLU A 80 28.60 -7.80 9.39
CA GLU A 80 28.93 -6.86 8.32
C GLU A 80 28.48 -5.44 8.67
N PHE A 81 27.25 -5.30 9.20
CA PHE A 81 26.75 -4.02 9.68
C PHE A 81 27.65 -3.43 10.78
N HIS A 82 27.99 -4.20 11.82
CA HIS A 82 28.88 -3.72 12.88
C HIS A 82 30.30 -3.38 12.39
N ARG A 83 30.84 -4.13 11.43
CA ARG A 83 32.17 -3.84 10.85
C ARG A 83 32.17 -2.52 10.10
N ILE A 84 31.14 -2.28 9.28
CA ILE A 84 30.97 -1.01 8.57
C ILE A 84 30.83 0.12 9.59
N GLN A 85 30.05 -0.08 10.64
CA GLN A 85 29.89 0.90 11.72
C GLN A 85 31.24 1.26 12.37
N GLN A 86 32.06 0.28 12.78
CA GLN A 86 33.36 0.54 13.42
C GLN A 86 34.35 1.26 12.49
N GLN A 87 34.32 0.93 11.19
CA GLN A 87 35.11 1.62 10.18
C GLN A 87 34.71 3.10 10.11
N LEU A 88 33.41 3.38 10.00
CA LEU A 88 32.88 4.75 9.98
C LEU A 88 33.22 5.53 11.26
N GLU A 89 33.26 4.88 12.42
CA GLU A 89 33.63 5.52 13.69
C GLU A 89 35.13 5.90 13.76
N THR A 90 35.98 5.24 12.97
CA THR A 90 37.44 5.48 12.94
C THR A 90 37.84 6.46 11.84
N GLU A 91 37.08 6.51 10.74
CA GLU A 91 37.32 7.43 9.63
C GLU A 91 37.03 8.88 10.01
N LYS A 92 37.80 9.81 9.46
CA LYS A 92 37.52 11.25 9.55
C LYS A 92 36.82 11.70 8.28
N PHE A 93 35.64 12.26 8.43
CA PHE A 93 34.89 12.85 7.33
C PHE A 93 35.19 14.33 7.24
N PRO A 94 35.16 14.93 6.03
CA PRO A 94 35.21 16.36 5.92
C PRO A 94 34.03 17.00 6.66
N PRO A 95 34.22 18.20 7.23
CA PRO A 95 33.13 18.92 7.86
C PRO A 95 32.02 19.18 6.84
N ALA A 96 30.76 19.13 7.29
CA ALA A 96 29.60 19.42 6.45
C ALA A 96 29.64 20.85 5.84
N VAL A 97 30.41 21.76 6.44
CA VAL A 97 30.65 23.12 5.96
C VAL A 97 32.15 23.31 5.67
N PRO A 98 32.53 23.86 4.50
CA PRO A 98 33.93 24.09 4.15
C PRO A 98 34.67 24.92 5.21
N GLY A 99 35.78 24.39 5.75
CA GLY A 99 36.61 25.06 6.75
C GLY A 99 36.20 24.86 8.21
N GLY A 100 35.18 24.04 8.49
CA GLY A 100 34.84 23.65 9.86
C GLY A 100 35.87 22.70 10.50
N PRO A 101 35.84 22.51 11.84
CA PRO A 101 36.62 21.45 12.48
C PRO A 101 36.16 20.06 11.99
N PRO A 102 37.07 19.07 11.90
CA PRO A 102 36.71 17.70 11.53
C PRO A 102 35.77 17.04 12.53
#